data_AF-A0A7C1J8I5-F1
#
_entry.id   AF-A0A7C1J8I5-F1
#
_cell.length_a   1.000
_cell.length_b   1.000
_cell.length_c   1.000
_cell.angle_alpha   90.00
_cell.angle_beta   90.00
_cell.angle_gamma   90.00
#
_symmetry.space_group_name_H-M   'P 1'
#
loop_
_entity.id
_entity.type
_entity.pdbx_description
1 polymer ?
#
loop_
_entity_poly.entity_id
_entity_poly.type
_entity_poly.pdbx_seq_one_letter_code
_entity_poly.pdbx_strand_id
1 'polypeptide(L)'
;MKSRLMIFLGALGGAILLGAAGYALGAGLGRLTGGGMADLALGVAGMALGVMLGNGLGAFWMARREKRKRKAWVFWLVGVGTVLLVLLLAEPLGLNQHTTWLLIALLGLPALAEAAVA
;
A
#
# COMPACT_ATOMS: atom_id res chain seq x y z
N MET A 1 5.23 21.15 7.72
CA MET A 1 5.57 20.32 6.53
C MET A 1 6.46 19.13 6.87
N LYS A 2 7.54 19.28 7.67
CA LYS A 2 8.44 18.16 8.08
C LYS A 2 7.70 16.94 8.66
N SER A 3 6.75 17.16 9.58
CA SER A 3 5.96 16.08 10.21
C SER A 3 5.17 15.23 9.20
N ARG A 4 4.50 15.86 8.23
CA ARG A 4 3.73 15.14 7.19
C ARG A 4 4.62 14.39 6.22
N LEU A 5 5.77 14.95 5.87
CA LEU A 5 6.75 14.27 5.03
C LEU A 5 7.26 12.98 5.69
N MET A 6 7.53 13.00 7.00
CA MET A 6 7.96 11.80 7.73
C MET A 6 6.88 10.73 7.76
N ILE A 7 5.61 11.13 7.92
CA ILE A 7 4.49 10.20 7.87
C ILE A 7 4.35 9.59 6.47
N PHE A 8 4.43 10.41 5.42
CA PHE A 8 4.43 9.94 4.04
C PHE A 8 5.55 8.93 3.76
N LEU A 9 6.78 9.25 4.17
CA LEU A 9 7.93 8.36 3.99
C LEU A 9 7.77 7.06 4.79
N GLY A 10 7.19 7.12 5.99
CA GLY A 10 6.86 5.94 6.77
C GLY A 10 5.84 5.04 6.08
N ALA A 11 4.78 5.66 5.55
CA ALA A 11 3.71 4.99 4.83
C ALA A 11 4.25 4.30 3.55
N LEU A 12 4.98 5.06 2.71
CA LEU A 12 5.62 4.57 1.51
C LEU A 12 6.63 3.44 1.80
N GLY A 13 7.49 3.63 2.80
CA GLY A 13 8.48 2.64 3.21
C GLY A 13 7.83 1.35 3.73
N GLY A 14 6.76 1.49 4.52
CA GLY A 14 5.97 0.36 4.99
C GLY A 14 5.33 -0.41 3.85
N ALA A 15 4.72 0.28 2.89
CA ALA A 15 4.12 -0.33 1.71
C ALA A 15 5.13 -1.14 0.88
N ILE A 16 6.32 -0.59 0.64
CA ILE A 16 7.37 -1.28 -0.12
C ILE A 16 7.87 -2.52 0.62
N LEU A 17 8.20 -2.38 1.91
CA LEU A 17 8.76 -3.48 2.70
C LEU A 17 7.76 -4.62 2.89
N LEU A 18 6.54 -4.30 3.34
CA LEU A 18 5.53 -5.34 3.57
C LEU A 18 4.97 -5.88 2.25
N GLY A 19 4.92 -5.08 1.17
CA GLY A 19 4.57 -5.55 -0.17
C GLY A 19 5.55 -6.61 -0.67
N ALA A 20 6.87 -6.35 -0.57
CA ALA A 20 7.89 -7.31 -0.95
C ALA A 20 7.85 -8.58 -0.08
N ALA A 21 7.70 -8.43 1.24
CA ALA A 21 7.56 -9.56 2.16
C ALA A 21 6.30 -10.38 1.87
N GLY A 22 5.17 -9.71 1.62
CA GLY A 22 3.90 -10.35 1.26
C GLY A 22 4.00 -11.13 -0.04
N TYR A 23 4.66 -10.58 -1.06
CA TYR A 23 4.92 -11.30 -2.30
C TYR A 23 5.73 -12.58 -2.06
N ALA A 24 6.84 -12.47 -1.32
CA ALA A 24 7.71 -13.61 -1.03
C ALA A 24 6.97 -14.73 -0.26
N LEU A 25 6.16 -14.36 0.74
CA LEU A 25 5.34 -15.32 1.49
C LEU A 25 4.27 -15.97 0.60
N GLY A 26 3.55 -15.18 -0.19
CA GLY A 26 2.52 -15.67 -1.09
C GLY A 26 3.06 -16.61 -2.16
N ALA A 27 4.15 -16.22 -2.83
CA ALA A 27 4.82 -17.07 -3.80
C ALA A 27 5.37 -18.35 -3.16
N GLY A 28 5.89 -18.26 -1.92
CA GLY A 28 6.29 -19.43 -1.14
C GLY A 28 5.14 -20.41 -0.89
N LEU A 29 3.96 -19.90 -0.52
CA LEU A 29 2.76 -20.72 -0.36
C LEU A 29 2.29 -21.34 -1.68
N GLY A 30 2.36 -20.60 -2.78
CA GLY A 30 2.04 -21.13 -4.12
C GLY A 30 2.91 -22.32 -4.49
N ARG A 31 4.22 -22.22 -4.21
CA ARG A 31 5.17 -23.32 -4.47
C ARG A 31 4.81 -24.58 -3.70
N LEU A 32 4.30 -24.43 -2.49
CA LEU A 32 3.88 -25.54 -1.63
C LEU A 32 2.53 -26.15 -2.05
N THR A 33 1.66 -25.39 -2.71
CA THR A 33 0.24 -25.76 -2.94
C THR A 33 -0.06 -26.16 -4.39
N GLY A 34 0.82 -25.89 -5.35
CA GLY A 34 0.59 -26.29 -6.74
C GLY A 34 1.59 -25.76 -7.77
N GLY A 35 2.49 -24.83 -7.39
CA GLY A 35 3.47 -24.27 -8.30
C GLY A 35 2.87 -23.39 -9.40
N GLY A 36 3.72 -22.83 -10.27
CA GLY A 36 3.31 -22.20 -11.53
C GLY A 36 2.36 -21.01 -11.35
N MET A 37 1.11 -21.13 -11.80
CA MET A 37 0.11 -20.06 -11.64
C MET A 37 -0.25 -19.79 -10.18
N ALA A 38 -0.16 -20.81 -9.30
CA ALA A 38 -0.41 -20.62 -7.87
C ALA A 38 0.62 -19.68 -7.23
N ASP A 39 1.90 -19.79 -7.62
CA ASP A 39 2.99 -18.91 -7.16
C ASP A 39 2.69 -17.45 -7.49
N LEU A 40 2.26 -17.20 -8.72
CA LEU A 40 1.96 -15.86 -9.19
C LEU A 40 0.70 -15.30 -8.51
N ALA A 41 -0.38 -16.07 -8.46
CA ALA A 41 -1.64 -15.64 -7.88
C ALA A 41 -1.49 -15.32 -6.38
N LEU A 42 -0.88 -16.23 -5.62
CA LEU A 42 -0.66 -16.03 -4.19
C LEU A 42 0.41 -14.98 -3.92
N GLY A 43 1.45 -14.88 -4.75
CA GLY A 43 2.45 -13.81 -4.68
C GLY A 43 1.82 -12.43 -4.87
N VAL A 44 1.01 -12.23 -5.90
CA VAL A 44 0.32 -10.95 -6.15
C VAL A 44 -0.68 -10.64 -5.04
N ALA A 45 -1.45 -11.63 -4.56
CA ALA A 45 -2.38 -11.44 -3.45
C ALA A 45 -1.64 -11.04 -2.16
N GLY A 46 -0.54 -11.72 -1.85
CA GLY A 46 0.32 -11.41 -0.70
C GLY A 46 0.93 -10.01 -0.81
N MET A 47 1.39 -9.62 -2.01
CA MET A 47 1.89 -8.27 -2.27
C MET A 47 0.83 -7.20 -2.00
N ALA A 48 -0.39 -7.39 -2.51
CA ALA A 48 -1.48 -6.44 -2.34
C ALA A 48 -1.83 -6.25 -0.85
N LEU A 49 -1.96 -7.35 -0.11
CA LEU A 49 -2.20 -7.32 1.34
C LEU A 49 -1.04 -6.65 2.09
N GLY A 50 0.20 -6.98 1.71
CA GLY A 50 1.41 -6.40 2.27
C GLY A 50 1.48 -4.89 2.07
N VAL A 51 1.19 -4.39 0.87
CA VAL A 51 1.14 -2.95 0.57
C VAL A 51 0.07 -2.26 1.41
N MET A 52 -1.16 -2.79 1.46
CA MET A 52 -2.27 -2.20 2.22
C MET A 52 -1.98 -2.11 3.72
N LEU A 53 -1.44 -3.18 4.30
CA LEU A 53 -1.04 -3.20 5.72
C LEU A 53 0.16 -2.31 5.98
N GLY A 54 1.16 -2.37 5.10
CA GLY A 54 2.42 -1.64 5.22
C GLY A 54 2.23 -0.13 5.23
N ASN A 55 1.37 0.38 4.35
CA ASN A 55 1.07 1.81 4.28
C ASN A 55 0.51 2.31 5.62
N GLY A 56 -0.61 1.73 6.04
CA GLY A 56 -1.31 2.15 7.27
C GLY A 56 -0.46 1.98 8.54
N LEU A 57 0.33 0.91 8.64
CA LEU A 57 1.24 0.69 9.77
C LEU A 57 2.40 1.69 9.77
N GLY A 58 2.99 1.95 8.61
CA GLY A 58 4.07 2.91 8.44
C GLY A 58 3.64 4.34 8.79
N ALA A 59 2.48 4.76 8.27
CA ALA A 59 1.88 6.05 8.60
C ALA A 59 1.56 6.17 10.08
N PHE A 60 0.92 5.15 10.67
CA PHE A 60 0.57 5.14 12.09
C PHE A 60 1.80 5.22 13.00
N TRP A 61 2.85 4.48 12.69
CA TRP A 61 4.08 4.48 13.48
C TRP A 61 4.75 5.86 13.48
N MET A 62 4.85 6.49 12.30
CA MET A 62 5.41 7.84 12.19
C MET A 62 4.50 8.89 12.82
N ALA A 63 3.18 8.80 12.65
CA ALA A 63 2.24 9.70 13.30
C ALA A 63 2.37 9.64 14.83
N ARG A 64 2.58 8.44 15.40
CA ARG A 64 2.82 8.27 16.83
C ARG A 64 4.15 8.88 17.28
N ARG A 65 5.22 8.72 16.50
CA ARG A 65 6.53 9.38 16.77
C ARG A 65 6.41 10.90 16.75
N GLU A 66 5.56 11.42 15.87
CA GLU A 66 5.21 12.83 15.74
C GLU A 66 4.16 13.30 16.78
N LYS A 67 3.87 12.49 17.80
CA LYS A 67 2.90 12.75 18.89
C LYS A 67 1.46 13.02 18.42
N ARG A 68 1.09 12.53 17.23
CA ARG A 68 -0.28 12.62 16.72
C ARG A 68 -1.15 11.48 17.26
N LYS A 69 -2.37 11.80 17.67
CA LYS A 69 -3.31 10.86 18.33
C LYS A 69 -4.32 10.24 17.37
N ARG A 70 -3.91 9.90 16.14
CA ARG A 70 -4.75 9.18 15.18
C ARG A 70 -4.72 7.67 15.47
N LYS A 71 -5.86 7.00 15.34
CA LYS A 71 -5.96 5.54 15.47
C LYS A 71 -5.48 4.88 14.17
N ALA A 72 -4.84 3.71 14.28
CA ALA A 72 -4.30 2.98 13.13
C ALA A 72 -5.34 2.69 12.04
N TRP A 73 -6.56 2.32 12.42
CA TRP A 73 -7.65 2.02 11.48
C TRP A 73 -8.03 3.21 10.59
N VAL A 74 -7.79 4.44 11.02
CA VAL A 74 -8.06 5.63 10.19
C VAL A 74 -7.12 5.65 8.99
N PHE A 75 -5.83 5.41 9.21
CA PHE A 75 -4.85 5.33 8.12
C PHE A 75 -5.20 4.20 7.16
N TRP A 76 -5.56 3.03 7.71
CA TRP A 76 -5.93 1.88 6.89
C TRP A 76 -7.18 2.14 6.03
N LEU A 77 -8.25 2.72 6.59
CA LEU A 77 -9.44 3.09 5.81
C LEU A 77 -9.13 4.10 4.71
N VAL A 78 -8.31 5.11 5.01
CA VAL A 78 -7.92 6.13 4.04
C VAL A 78 -7.06 5.53 2.93
N GLY A 79 -6.08 4.69 3.28
CA GLY A 79 -5.22 3.99 2.32
C GLY A 79 -6.04 3.10 1.38
N VAL A 80 -6.88 2.22 1.93
CA VAL A 80 -7.75 1.34 1.15
C VAL A 80 -8.72 2.13 0.30
N GLY A 81 -9.38 3.15 0.87
CA GLY A 81 -10.30 4.02 0.13
C GLY A 81 -9.62 4.74 -1.04
N THR A 82 -8.36 5.16 -0.86
CA THR A 82 -7.58 5.82 -1.93
C THR A 82 -7.21 4.83 -3.03
N VAL A 83 -6.82 3.59 -2.69
CA VAL A 83 -6.58 2.53 -3.68
C VAL A 83 -7.84 2.26 -4.50
N LEU A 84 -8.99 2.10 -3.85
CA LEU A 84 -10.26 1.86 -4.53
C LEU A 84 -10.63 3.02 -5.45
N LEU A 85 -10.39 4.27 -5.03
CA LEU A 85 -10.58 5.46 -5.87
C LEU A 85 -9.67 5.44 -7.09
N VAL A 86 -8.37 5.11 -6.93
CA VAL A 86 -7.45 5.01 -8.07
C VAL A 86 -7.90 3.94 -9.05
N LEU A 87 -8.36 2.78 -8.55
CA LEU A 87 -8.85 1.70 -9.40
C LEU A 87 -10.16 2.07 -10.11
N LEU A 88 -11.09 2.72 -9.42
CA LEU A 88 -12.35 3.19 -10.01
C LEU A 88 -12.13 4.26 -11.08
N LEU A 89 -11.10 5.09 -10.90
CA LEU A 89 -10.71 6.11 -11.87
C LEU A 89 -9.73 5.60 -12.94
N ALA A 90 -9.28 4.34 -12.86
CA ALA A 90 -8.22 3.84 -13.73
C ALA A 90 -8.63 3.79 -15.21
N GLU A 91 -9.88 3.42 -15.48
CA GLU A 91 -10.44 3.39 -16.83
C GLU A 91 -10.84 4.77 -17.35
N PRO A 92 -11.65 5.59 -16.64
CA PRO A 92 -12.07 6.90 -17.17
C PRO A 92 -10.91 7.88 -17.37
N LEU A 93 -9.81 7.72 -16.63
CA LEU A 93 -8.59 8.54 -16.79
C LEU A 93 -7.57 7.89 -17.74
N GLY A 94 -7.85 6.72 -18.32
CA GLY A 94 -6.93 6.01 -19.20
C GLY A 94 -5.64 5.54 -18.50
N LEU A 95 -5.61 5.47 -17.17
CA LEU A 95 -4.45 5.01 -16.39
C LEU A 95 -4.15 3.53 -16.68
N ASN A 96 -5.16 2.74 -17.03
CA ASN A 96 -4.99 1.34 -17.43
C ASN A 96 -4.15 1.18 -18.72
N GLN A 97 -4.10 2.20 -19.59
CA GLN A 97 -3.23 2.24 -20.78
C GLN A 97 -1.80 2.64 -20.44
N HIS A 98 -1.59 3.21 -19.26
CA HIS A 98 -0.30 3.70 -18.78
C HIS A 98 0.06 3.06 -17.43
N THR A 99 0.43 1.78 -17.49
CA THR A 99 0.75 0.94 -16.32
C THR A 99 1.71 1.63 -15.34
N THR A 100 2.74 2.33 -15.83
CA THR A 100 3.68 3.04 -14.96
C THR A 100 3.00 4.12 -14.11
N TRP A 101 2.12 4.93 -14.71
CA TRP A 101 1.37 5.96 -13.99
C TRP A 101 0.38 5.36 -13.00
N LEU A 102 -0.28 4.28 -13.39
CA LEU A 102 -1.18 3.54 -12.51
C LEU A 102 -0.42 3.00 -11.27
N LEU A 103 0.76 2.42 -11.46
CA LEU A 103 1.58 1.90 -10.36
C LEU A 103 2.10 3.02 -9.44
N ILE A 104 2.55 4.14 -10.01
CA ILE A 104 2.95 5.32 -9.23
C ILE A 104 1.75 5.84 -8.41
N ALA A 105 0.57 5.89 -9.01
CA ALA A 105 -0.65 6.32 -8.33
C ALA A 105 -1.04 5.36 -7.20
N LEU A 106 -1.05 4.05 -7.45
CA LEU A 106 -1.39 3.02 -6.47
C LEU A 106 -0.41 2.96 -5.29
N LEU A 107 0.87 3.29 -5.51
CA LEU A 107 1.86 3.32 -4.44
C LEU A 107 1.87 4.67 -3.70
N GLY A 108 1.85 5.78 -4.43
CA GLY A 108 2.09 7.11 -3.89
C GLY A 108 0.86 7.80 -3.31
N LEU A 109 -0.31 7.70 -3.96
CA LEU A 109 -1.51 8.43 -3.53
C LEU A 109 -2.03 7.97 -2.17
N PRO A 110 -2.09 6.66 -1.84
CA PRO A 110 -2.55 6.24 -0.53
C PRO A 110 -1.61 6.73 0.58
N ALA A 111 -0.29 6.71 0.36
CA ALA A 111 0.69 7.25 1.30
C ALA A 111 0.53 8.77 1.51
N LEU A 112 0.23 9.52 0.43
CA LEU A 112 -0.07 10.95 0.51
C LEU A 112 -1.36 11.22 1.28
N ALA A 113 -2.42 10.44 1.03
CA ALA A 113 -3.70 10.58 1.69
C ALA A 113 -3.57 10.29 3.20
N GLU A 114 -2.86 9.23 3.57
CA GLU A 114 -2.57 8.90 4.97
C GLU A 114 -1.79 10.01 5.68
N ALA A 115 -0.77 10.57 5.03
CA ALA A 115 0.00 11.69 5.56
C ALA A 115 -0.81 13.00 5.70
N ALA A 116 -1.80 13.21 4.83
CA ALA A 116 -2.70 14.36 4.89
C ALA A 116 -3.68 14.26 6.07
N VAL A 117 -4.18 13.05 6.34
CA VAL A 117 -5.16 12.78 7.40
C VAL A 117 -4.52 12.65 8.79
N ALA A 118 -3.23 12.32 8.87
CA ALA A 118 -2.44 12.30 10.11
C ALA A 118 -2.61 13.57 10.94
#